data_AF-A0ABD2ESM4-F1
#
_entry.id   AF-A0ABD2ESM4-F1
#
_cell.length_a   1.000
_cell.length_b   1.000
_cell.length_c   1.000
_cell.angle_alpha   90.00
_cell.angle_beta   90.00
_cell.angle_gamma   90.00
#
_symmetry.space_group_name_H-M   'P 1'
#
loop_
_entity.id
_entity.type
_entity.pdbx_description
1 polymer ?
#
loop_
_entity_poly.entity_id
_entity_poly.type
_entity_poly.pdbx_seq_one_letter_code
_entity_poly.pdbx_strand_id
1 'polypeptide(L)' 'MSGTWYVRAVVTDKDLSEERRPRKVSLVTVTALEGGDMEVTITFMKEDQCHQRKIPMQRTDEPGKYRA' A
#
# COMPACT_ATOMS: atom_id res chain seq x y z
N MET A 1 1.53 7.29 -12.57
CA MET A 1 1.28 6.14 -11.65
C MET A 1 0.28 6.48 -10.54
N SER A 2 -0.12 7.75 -10.39
CA SER A 2 -1.21 8.14 -9.49
C SER A 2 -2.55 7.60 -9.97
N GLY A 3 -3.42 7.26 -9.02
CA GLY A 3 -4.73 6.69 -9.27
C GLY A 3 -5.13 5.64 -8.24
N THR A 4 -6.34 5.12 -8.40
CA THR A 4 -6.89 4.05 -7.57
C THR A 4 -6.69 2.70 -8.24
N TRP A 5 -6.12 1.77 -7.49
CA TRP A 5 -5.77 0.43 -7.93
C TRP A 5 -6.55 -0.60 -7.11
N TYR A 6 -7.17 -1.56 -7.80
CA TYR A 6 -7.84 -2.69 -7.16
C TYR A 6 -6.87 -3.86 -7.05
N VAL A 7 -6.55 -4.22 -5.81
CA VAL A 7 -5.61 -5.31 -5.53
C VAL A 7 -6.31 -6.64 -5.79
N ARG A 8 -5.77 -7.43 -6.71
CA ARG A 8 -6.27 -8.79 -6.99
C ARG A 8 -5.62 -9.85 -6.10
N ALA A 9 -4.34 -9.68 -5.81
CA ALA A 9 -3.57 -10.60 -4.98
C ALA A 9 -2.40 -9.85 -4.31
N VAL A 10 -1.99 -10.36 -3.14
CA VAL A 10 -0.77 -9.93 -2.44
C VAL A 10 0.06 -11.18 -2.21
N VAL A 11 1.35 -11.10 -2.53
CA VAL A 11 2.32 -12.18 -2.32
C VAL A 11 3.45 -11.61 -1.48
N THR A 12 3.90 -12.36 -0.48
CA THR A 12 5.03 -11.98 0.38
C THR A 12 5.86 -13.21 0.69
N ASP A 13 7.17 -13.00 0.78
CA ASP A 13 8.19 -13.94 1.25
C ASP A 13 8.23 -14.05 2.77
N LYS A 14 7.56 -13.13 3.49
CA LYS A 14 7.49 -13.13 4.95
C LYS A 14 6.45 -14.11 5.44
N ASP A 15 6.83 -14.93 6.41
CA ASP A 15 5.89 -15.80 7.09
C ASP A 15 5.05 -14.99 8.08
N LEU A 16 3.88 -14.55 7.63
CA LEU A 16 2.90 -13.84 8.45
C LEU A 16 2.00 -14.85 9.15
N SER A 17 1.80 -14.72 10.47
CA SER A 17 0.76 -15.48 11.16
C SER A 17 -0.63 -15.15 10.60
N GLU A 18 -1.57 -16.10 10.71
CA GLU A 18 -2.95 -15.92 10.21
C GLU A 18 -3.62 -14.64 10.75
N GLU A 19 -3.32 -14.26 11.99
CA GLU A 19 -3.82 -13.02 12.60
C GLU A 19 -3.24 -11.74 11.98
N ARG A 20 -2.01 -11.80 11.47
CA ARG A 20 -1.32 -10.66 10.84
C ARG A 20 -1.57 -10.59 9.34
N ARG A 21 -2.08 -11.66 8.72
CA ARG A 21 -2.45 -11.68 7.31
C ARG A 21 -3.76 -10.90 7.12
N PRO A 22 -3.78 -9.84 6.29
CA PRO A 22 -5.02 -9.16 5.97
C PRO A 22 -5.93 -10.11 5.19
N ARG A 23 -7.18 -10.26 5.61
CA ARG A 23 -8.15 -11.16 4.98
C ARG A 23 -8.53 -10.72 3.57
N LYS A 24 -8.60 -9.40 3.37
CA LYS A 24 -8.90 -8.74 2.10
C LYS A 24 -8.12 -7.44 2.00
N VAL A 25 -7.62 -7.13 0.81
CA VAL A 25 -7.08 -5.82 0.45
C VAL A 25 -7.89 -5.38 -0.76
N SER A 26 -8.69 -4.31 -0.63
CA SER A 26 -9.66 -3.96 -1.67
C SER A 26 -9.25 -2.77 -2.53
N LEU A 27 -8.46 -1.83 -1.96
CA LEU A 27 -8.14 -0.56 -2.61
C LEU A 27 -6.76 -0.04 -2.20
N VAL A 28 -5.97 0.36 -3.20
CA VAL A 28 -4.73 1.11 -3.05
C VAL A 28 -4.84 2.40 -3.86
N THR A 29 -4.80 3.54 -3.19
CA THR A 29 -4.77 4.85 -3.85
C THR A 29 -3.35 5.39 -3.79
N VAL A 30 -2.80 5.71 -4.96
CA VAL A 30 -1.48 6.34 -5.10
C VAL A 30 -1.69 7.79 -5.48
N THR A 31 -1.19 8.70 -4.64
CA THR A 31 -1.23 10.14 -4.88
C THR A 31 0.19 10.64 -5.10
N ALA A 32 0.43 11.33 -6.21
CA ALA A 32 1.69 12.02 -6.43
C ALA A 32 1.70 13.32 -5.63
N LEU A 33 2.80 13.60 -4.92
CA LEU A 33 3.01 14.80 -4.15
C LEU A 33 3.95 15.76 -4.89
N GLU A 34 3.97 17.02 -4.46
CA GLU A 34 4.96 17.97 -4.93
C GLU A 34 6.38 17.48 -4.61
N GLY A 35 7.34 17.80 -5.48
CA GLY A 35 8.72 17.32 -5.33
C GLY A 35 8.94 15.87 -5.77
N GLY A 36 7.91 15.13 -6.20
CA GLY A 36 8.02 13.79 -6.79
C GLY A 36 7.88 12.63 -5.82
N ASP A 37 7.64 12.92 -4.53
CA ASP A 37 7.23 11.94 -3.53
C ASP A 37 5.81 11.42 -3.80
N MET A 38 5.40 10.39 -3.07
CA MET A 38 4.07 9.78 -3.18
C MET A 38 3.45 9.55 -1.80
N GLU A 39 2.13 9.53 -1.74
CA GLU A 39 1.36 8.99 -0.63
C GLU A 39 0.56 7.78 -1.12
N VAL A 40 0.74 6.64 -0.46
CA VAL A 40 -0.03 5.42 -0.72
C VAL A 40 -1.04 5.22 0.40
N THR A 41 -2.32 5.22 0.05
CA THR A 41 -3.40 4.85 0.96
C THR A 41 -3.84 3.43 0.66
N ILE A 42 -3.75 2.54 1.64
CA ILE A 42 -4.20 1.15 1.53
C ILE A 42 -5.33 0.88 2.52
N THR A 43 -6.38 0.21 2.04
CA THR A 43 -7.47 -0.29 2.88
C THR A 43 -7.45 -1.80 2.91
N PHE A 44 -7.33 -2.36 4.11
CA PHE A 44 -7.30 -3.80 4.33
C PHE A 44 -8.22 -4.21 5.48
N MET A 45 -8.70 -5.44 5.44
CA MET A 45 -9.55 -6.01 6.47
C MET A 45 -8.71 -6.84 7.46
N LYS A 46 -8.86 -6.53 8.75
CA LYS A 46 -8.25 -7.27 9.86
C LYS A 46 -9.27 -7.35 10.99
N GLU A 47 -9.45 -8.54 11.57
CA GLU A 47 -10.43 -8.78 12.64
C GLU A 47 -11.85 -8.30 12.27
N ASP A 48 -12.25 -8.57 11.03
CA ASP A 48 -13.54 -8.18 10.44
C ASP A 48 -13.83 -6.66 10.44
N GLN A 49 -12.79 -5.85 10.65
CA GLN A 49 -12.81 -4.39 10.54
C GLN A 49 -11.96 -3.91 9.37
N CYS A 50 -12.41 -2.83 8.73
CA CYS A 50 -11.64 -2.15 7.69
C CYS A 50 -10.66 -1.17 8.34
N HIS A 51 -9.37 -1.39 8.06
CA HIS A 51 -8.28 -0.52 8.49
C HIS A 51 -7.73 0.20 7.28
N GLN A 52 -7.64 1.52 7.37
CA GLN A 52 -7.00 2.36 6.37
C GLN A 52 -5.64 2.83 6.90
N ARG A 53 -4.60 2.69 6.08
CA ARG A 53 -3.25 3.19 6.37
C ARG A 53 -2.83 4.14 5.26
N LYS A 54 -2.21 5.25 5.65
CA LYS A 54 -1.49 6.15 4.76
C LYS A 54 -0.01 5.93 4.95
N ILE A 55 0.71 5.77 3.84
CA ILE A 55 2.12 5.44 3.82
C ILE A 55 2.80 6.48 2.92
N PRO A 56 3.56 7.43 3.49
CA PRO A 56 4.38 8.34 2.70
C PRO A 56 5.51 7.54 2.03
N MET A 57 5.84 7.91 0.81
CA MET A 57 6.86 7.26 0.00
C MET A 57 7.77 8.32 -0.60
N GLN A 58 9.01 8.37 -0.13
CA GLN A 58 10.04 9.27 -0.61
C GLN A 58 10.59 8.76 -1.94
N ARG A 59 10.72 9.65 -2.92
CA ARG A 59 11.37 9.31 -4.19
C ARG A 59 12.85 8.98 -3.95
N THR A 60 13.40 8.08 -4.74
CA THR A 60 14.84 7.86 -4.82
C THR A 60 15.39 8.38 -6.15
N ASP A 61 16.71 8.33 -6.32
CA ASP A 61 17.36 8.72 -7.58
C ASP A 61 17.02 7.76 -8.74
N GLU A 62 16.54 6.55 -8.41
CA GLU A 62 16.15 5.55 -9.40
C GLU A 62 14.66 5.67 -9.77
N PRO A 63 14.31 5.88 -11.05
CA PRO A 63 12.91 5.99 -11.47
C PRO A 63 12.09 4.75 -11.10
N GLY A 64 10.94 4.97 -10.45
CA GLY A 64 10.03 3.91 -10.03
C GLY A 64 10.40 3.22 -8.71
N LYS A 65 11.51 3.58 -8.08
CA LYS A 65 11.82 3.16 -6.71
C LYS A 65 11.45 4.25 -5.71
N TYR A 66 10.86 3.81 -4.61
CA TYR A 66 10.44 4.67 -3.51
C TYR A 66 10.84 4.05 -2.18
N ARG A 67 11.04 4.89 -1.18
CA ARG A 67 11.31 4.50 0.21
C ARG A 67 10.13 4.90 1.09
N ALA A 68 9.49 3.91 1.69
CA ALA A 68 8.46 4.11 2.72
C ALA A 68 9.08 4.26 4.11
#